data_AF-A0A7C1LGW0-F1
#
_entry.id   AF-A0A7C1LGW0-F1
#
_cell.length_a   1.000
_cell.length_b   1.000
_cell.length_c   1.000
_cell.angle_alpha   90.00
_cell.angle_beta   90.00
_cell.angle_gamma   90.00
#
_symmetry.space_group_name_H-M   'P 1'
#
loop_
_entity.id
_entity.type
_entity.pdbx_description
1 polymer ?
#
loop_
_entity_poly.entity_id
_entity_poly.type
_entity_poly.pdbx_seq_one_letter_code
_entity_poly.pdbx_strand_id
1 'polypeptide(L)'
;MKIPKNITSMFNRAEELIEELMKEYKRCIESNNISEKAKNITHEIIEKYRNILDQSFRIYWDKKYKGKTRGVYFPISKKRRYFEKRLKEQKMLNLESEDPSMYKFLLSCQVFTNKNYQWLLDLSRIAGKGKHERFSGQIRKDFNIHLIESFGGKMSWAEDLGKTREKNDVKNKFVEEMIQRAKL
;
A
#
# COMPACT_ATOMS: atom_id res chain seq x y z
N MET A 1 22.31 17.76 -9.29
CA MET A 1 20.86 18.00 -9.20
C MET A 1 20.55 18.34 -7.75
N LYS A 2 19.91 19.47 -7.45
CA LYS A 2 19.56 19.80 -6.06
C LYS A 2 18.41 18.89 -5.60
N ILE A 3 18.55 18.29 -4.42
CA ILE A 3 17.49 17.46 -3.82
C ILE A 3 16.30 18.38 -3.53
N PRO A 4 15.07 18.03 -3.94
CA PRO A 4 13.89 18.84 -3.67
C PRO A 4 13.67 19.04 -2.16
N LYS A 5 13.24 20.24 -1.76
CA LYS A 5 13.05 20.61 -0.34
C LYS A 5 12.10 19.66 0.40
N ASN A 6 11.06 19.17 -0.28
CA ASN A 6 10.12 18.20 0.31
C ASN A 6 10.83 16.88 0.65
N ILE A 7 11.70 16.38 -0.22
CA ILE A 7 12.48 15.15 0.03
C ILE A 7 13.43 15.37 1.20
N THR A 8 14.16 16.49 1.22
CA THR A 8 15.05 16.84 2.35
C THR A 8 14.29 16.92 3.67
N SER A 9 13.13 17.59 3.68
CA SER A 9 12.28 17.68 4.88
C SER A 9 11.81 16.30 5.37
N MET A 10 11.48 15.38 4.46
CA MET A 10 11.12 14.01 4.83
C MET A 10 12.31 13.22 5.41
N PHE A 11 13.52 13.43 4.89
CA PHE A 11 14.74 12.83 5.46
C PHE A 11 15.00 13.35 6.87
N ASN A 12 14.98 14.67 7.08
CA ASN A 12 15.18 15.25 8.41
C ASN A 12 14.16 14.70 9.41
N ARG A 13 12.89 14.57 9.02
CA ARG A 13 11.87 13.97 9.88
C ARG A 13 12.14 12.49 10.18
N ALA A 14 12.67 11.74 9.22
CA ALA A 14 13.06 10.35 9.46
C ALA A 14 14.23 10.26 10.46
N GLU A 15 15.18 11.18 10.41
CA GLU A 15 16.29 11.28 11.37
C GLU A 15 15.78 11.59 12.78
N GLU A 16 14.87 12.55 12.93
CA GLU A 16 14.21 12.83 14.22
C GLU A 16 13.51 11.59 14.80
N LEU A 17 12.82 10.82 13.96
CA LEU A 17 12.16 9.58 14.38
C LEU A 17 13.17 8.50 14.79
N ILE A 18 14.32 8.41 14.12
CA ILE A 18 15.41 7.50 14.50
C ILE A 18 15.96 7.89 15.88
N GLU A 19 16.19 9.18 16.13
CA GLU A 19 16.62 9.66 17.45
C GLU A 19 15.59 9.35 18.54
N GLU A 20 14.30 9.51 18.25
CA GLU A 20 13.22 9.14 19.16
C GLU A 20 13.21 7.62 19.42
N LEU A 21 13.36 6.81 18.37
CA LEU A 21 13.44 5.35 18.51
C LEU A 21 14.64 4.94 19.35
N MET A 22 15.81 5.56 19.17
CA MET A 22 17.00 5.26 19.96
C MET A 22 16.78 5.53 21.46
N LYS A 23 16.10 6.63 21.80
CA LYS A 23 15.74 6.96 23.19
C LYS A 23 14.78 5.93 23.77
N GLU A 24 13.74 5.57 23.02
CA GLU A 24 12.75 4.58 23.45
C GLU A 24 13.34 3.18 23.56
N TYR A 25 14.25 2.81 22.65
CA TYR A 25 14.90 1.51 22.63
C TYR A 25 15.80 1.31 23.85
N LYS A 26 16.51 2.35 24.30
CA LYS A 26 17.26 2.30 25.58
C LYS A 26 16.36 1.95 26.76
N ARG A 27 15.18 2.57 26.85
CA ARG A 27 14.18 2.25 27.89
C ARG A 27 13.65 0.83 27.77
N CYS A 28 13.45 0.34 26.54
CA CYS A 28 13.02 -1.04 26.30
C CYS A 28 14.07 -2.05 26.77
N ILE A 29 15.36 -1.75 26.60
CA ILE A 29 16.46 -2.58 27.11
C ILE A 29 16.45 -2.60 28.63
N GLU A 30 16.38 -1.43 29.28
CA GLU A 30 16.37 -1.31 30.74
C GLU A 30 15.18 -2.04 31.39
N SER A 31 14.02 -2.00 30.73
CA SER A 31 12.79 -2.66 31.19
C SER A 31 12.63 -4.10 30.70
N ASN A 32 13.55 -4.60 29.86
CA ASN A 32 13.45 -5.88 29.15
C ASN A 32 12.09 -6.12 28.47
N ASN A 33 11.48 -5.06 27.92
CA ASN A 33 10.16 -5.09 27.32
C ASN A 33 10.10 -4.17 26.09
N ILE A 34 9.64 -4.70 24.95
CA ILE A 34 9.47 -3.91 23.72
C ILE A 34 8.15 -3.13 23.82
N SER A 35 8.24 -1.82 23.98
CA SER A 35 7.05 -0.96 24.10
C SER A 35 6.28 -0.86 22.77
N GLU A 36 4.97 -0.64 22.85
CA GLU A 36 4.14 -0.32 21.68
C GLU A 36 4.62 0.97 21.00
N LYS A 37 5.16 1.91 21.78
CA LYS A 37 5.76 3.14 21.25
C LYS A 37 6.94 2.81 20.32
N ALA A 38 7.85 1.92 20.71
CA ALA A 38 8.98 1.52 19.87
C ALA A 38 8.51 0.87 18.55
N LYS A 39 7.45 0.05 18.59
CA LYS A 39 6.85 -0.56 17.40
C LYS A 39 6.27 0.50 16.46
N ASN A 40 5.53 1.47 17.00
CA ASN A 40 4.91 2.54 16.22
C ASN A 40 5.98 3.40 15.53
N ILE A 41 6.99 3.87 16.26
CA ILE A 41 8.07 4.68 15.69
C ILE A 41 8.82 3.91 14.59
N THR A 42 9.11 2.62 14.82
CA THR A 42 9.73 1.76 13.81
C THR A 42 8.90 1.69 12.53
N HIS A 43 7.57 1.53 12.67
CA HIS A 43 6.67 1.51 11.53
C HIS A 43 6.67 2.84 10.77
N GLU A 44 6.59 3.96 11.50
CA GLU A 44 6.63 5.30 10.91
C GLU A 44 7.92 5.54 10.11
N ILE A 45 9.08 5.16 10.65
CA ILE A 45 10.38 5.26 9.95
C ILE A 45 10.34 4.48 8.63
N ILE A 46 9.87 3.23 8.67
CA ILE A 46 9.79 2.36 7.49
C ILE A 46 8.88 2.95 6.42
N GLU A 47 7.70 3.44 6.81
CA GLU A 47 6.78 4.10 5.89
C GLU A 47 7.37 5.37 5.29
N LYS A 48 8.08 6.18 6.10
CA LYS A 48 8.71 7.41 5.61
C LYS A 48 9.79 7.11 4.59
N TYR A 49 10.71 6.19 4.85
CA TYR A 49 11.72 5.82 3.85
C TYR A 49 11.10 5.24 2.58
N ARG A 50 10.03 4.43 2.70
CA ARG A 50 9.32 3.94 1.52
C ARG A 50 8.72 5.08 0.70
N ASN A 51 8.10 6.06 1.36
CA ASN A 51 7.51 7.22 0.70
C ASN A 51 8.57 8.13 0.07
N ILE A 52 9.71 8.36 0.73
CA ILE A 52 10.85 9.11 0.17
C ILE A 52 11.31 8.46 -1.14
N LEU A 53 11.47 7.14 -1.14
CA LEU A 53 11.91 6.39 -2.32
C LEU A 53 10.90 6.52 -3.47
N ASP A 54 9.61 6.38 -3.19
CA ASP A 54 8.54 6.52 -4.18
C ASP A 54 8.44 7.96 -4.73
N GLN A 55 8.52 8.98 -3.88
CA GLN A 55 8.48 10.36 -4.32
C GLN A 55 9.73 10.76 -5.13
N SER A 56 10.91 10.30 -4.70
CA SER A 56 12.15 10.55 -5.44
C SER A 56 12.08 9.95 -6.85
N PHE A 57 11.55 8.73 -6.95
CA PHE A 57 11.33 8.09 -8.24
C PHE A 57 10.27 8.80 -9.08
N ARG A 58 9.19 9.26 -8.44
CA ARG A 58 8.15 10.05 -9.10
C ARG A 58 8.70 11.33 -9.71
N ILE A 59 9.55 12.06 -8.99
CA ILE A 59 10.21 13.27 -9.49
C ILE A 59 11.05 12.98 -10.75
N TYR A 60 11.82 11.88 -10.72
CA TYR A 60 12.56 11.45 -11.91
C TYR A 60 11.62 11.16 -13.09
N TRP A 61 10.55 10.41 -12.82
CA TRP A 61 9.57 10.02 -13.83
C TRP A 61 8.86 11.23 -14.44
N ASP A 62 8.39 12.17 -13.62
CA ASP A 62 7.70 13.38 -14.08
C ASP A 62 8.61 14.24 -14.98
N LYS A 63 9.91 14.29 -14.68
CA LYS A 63 10.89 15.02 -15.48
C LYS A 63 11.11 14.40 -16.86
N LYS A 64 11.15 13.07 -16.96
CA LYS A 64 11.51 12.34 -18.19
C LYS A 64 10.29 12.02 -19.06
N TYR A 65 9.19 11.55 -18.48
CA TYR A 65 8.07 10.94 -19.20
C TYR A 65 6.82 11.83 -19.31
N LYS A 66 6.74 12.94 -18.54
CA LYS A 66 5.73 14.02 -18.62
C LYS A 66 4.27 13.58 -18.86
N GLY A 67 3.89 12.38 -18.40
CA GLY A 67 2.61 11.75 -18.70
C GLY A 67 1.65 11.72 -17.52
N LYS A 68 0.42 11.26 -17.77
CA LYS A 68 -0.48 10.81 -16.69
C LYS A 68 -0.38 9.30 -16.57
N THR A 69 0.25 8.83 -15.49
CA THR A 69 0.11 7.45 -15.02
C THR A 69 -0.17 7.46 -13.52
N ARG A 70 -1.18 6.70 -13.11
CA ARG A 70 -1.50 6.51 -11.69
C ARG A 70 -0.56 5.41 -11.18
N GLY A 71 0.12 5.65 -10.05
CA GLY A 71 0.94 4.63 -9.40
C GLY A 71 2.37 4.48 -9.93
N VAL A 72 3.08 5.59 -10.18
CA VAL A 72 4.54 5.55 -10.32
C VAL A 72 5.14 5.31 -8.94
N TYR A 73 5.77 4.15 -8.78
CA TYR A 73 6.41 3.73 -7.54
C TYR A 73 7.78 3.18 -7.87
N PHE A 74 8.73 3.35 -6.94
CA PHE A 74 10.06 2.78 -7.12
C PHE A 74 9.93 1.27 -7.34
N PRO A 75 10.45 0.74 -8.46
CA PRO A 75 10.23 -0.64 -8.84
C PRO A 75 11.07 -1.55 -7.94
N ILE A 76 10.43 -2.23 -6.99
CA ILE A 76 11.07 -3.28 -6.17
C ILE A 76 10.45 -4.62 -6.57
N SER A 77 11.25 -5.54 -7.07
CA SER A 77 10.77 -6.81 -7.62
C SER A 77 11.61 -8.01 -7.21
N LYS A 78 10.93 -9.14 -6.96
CA LYS A 78 11.57 -10.42 -6.60
C LYS A 78 12.20 -11.16 -7.78
N LYS A 79 11.74 -10.89 -9.01
CA LYS A 79 12.19 -11.56 -10.24
C LYS A 79 12.22 -10.55 -11.39
N ARG A 80 13.09 -10.78 -12.37
CA ARG A 80 13.24 -9.95 -13.58
C ARG A 80 11.93 -9.70 -14.31
N ARG A 81 11.13 -10.76 -14.56
CA ARG A 81 9.81 -10.63 -15.22
C ARG A 81 8.86 -9.64 -14.53
N TYR A 82 8.93 -9.53 -13.20
CA TYR A 82 8.08 -8.60 -12.44
C TYR A 82 8.60 -7.17 -12.51
N PHE A 83 9.92 -7.00 -12.57
CA PHE A 83 10.55 -5.72 -12.79
C PHE A 83 10.16 -5.15 -14.15
N GLU A 84 10.31 -5.94 -15.22
CA GLU A 84 9.93 -5.55 -16.58
C GLU A 84 8.44 -5.24 -16.69
N LYS A 85 7.58 -6.07 -16.07
CA LYS A 85 6.13 -5.80 -15.99
C LYS A 85 5.84 -4.44 -15.35
N ARG A 86 6.51 -4.12 -14.22
CA ARG A 86 6.31 -2.82 -13.54
C ARG A 86 6.78 -1.65 -14.39
N LEU A 87 7.91 -1.77 -15.10
CA LEU A 87 8.36 -0.72 -16.00
C LEU A 87 7.33 -0.49 -17.12
N LYS A 88 6.76 -1.56 -17.67
CA LYS A 88 5.67 -1.48 -18.66
C LYS A 88 4.43 -0.75 -18.12
N GLU A 89 3.95 -1.14 -16.93
CA GLU A 89 2.80 -0.51 -16.27
C GLU A 89 3.02 0.99 -16.02
N GLN A 90 4.26 1.38 -15.72
CA GLN A 90 4.66 2.77 -15.50
C GLN A 90 5.02 3.52 -16.79
N LYS A 91 4.77 2.93 -17.97
CA LYS A 91 5.05 3.50 -19.30
C LYS A 91 6.53 3.81 -19.54
N MET A 92 7.43 2.99 -19.00
CA MET A 92 8.89 3.12 -19.09
C MET A 92 9.55 2.01 -19.92
N LEU A 93 8.88 1.53 -20.98
CA LEU A 93 9.37 0.41 -21.80
C LEU A 93 10.74 0.69 -22.45
N ASN A 94 10.99 1.95 -22.81
CA ASN A 94 12.22 2.37 -23.49
C ASN A 94 13.29 2.85 -22.52
N LEU A 95 13.14 2.63 -21.21
CA LEU A 95 14.10 3.14 -20.22
C LEU A 95 15.53 2.69 -20.49
N GLU A 96 15.71 1.44 -20.92
CA GLU A 96 17.03 0.88 -21.22
C GLU A 96 17.75 1.63 -22.37
N SER A 97 17.02 2.12 -23.36
CA SER A 97 17.59 2.89 -24.48
C SER A 97 17.64 4.40 -24.21
N GLU A 98 16.64 4.98 -23.55
CA GLU A 98 16.52 6.42 -23.32
C GLU A 98 17.32 6.94 -22.11
N ASP A 99 17.58 6.08 -21.13
CA ASP A 99 18.39 6.37 -19.95
C ASP A 99 19.03 5.07 -19.40
N PRO A 100 20.04 4.52 -20.10
CA PRO A 100 20.69 3.27 -19.72
C PRO A 100 21.29 3.31 -18.31
N SER A 101 21.69 4.50 -17.85
CA SER A 101 22.26 4.71 -16.51
C SER A 101 21.19 4.46 -15.43
N MET A 102 20.02 5.08 -15.57
CA MET A 102 18.91 4.82 -14.66
C MET A 102 18.43 3.37 -14.74
N TYR A 103 18.34 2.77 -15.93
CA TYR A 103 17.97 1.37 -16.06
C TYR A 103 18.92 0.46 -15.27
N LYS A 104 20.24 0.64 -15.45
CA LYS A 104 21.26 -0.12 -14.72
C LYS A 104 21.18 0.09 -13.21
N PHE A 105 20.93 1.32 -12.76
CA PHE A 105 20.74 1.63 -11.35
C PHE A 105 19.51 0.94 -10.75
N LEU A 106 18.35 1.02 -11.43
CA LEU A 106 17.15 0.35 -10.96
C LEU A 106 17.35 -1.17 -10.94
N LEU A 107 18.00 -1.72 -11.97
CA LEU A 107 18.29 -3.15 -12.07
C LEU A 107 19.25 -3.62 -10.96
N SER A 108 20.27 -2.83 -10.60
CA SER A 108 21.25 -3.18 -9.56
C SER A 108 20.63 -3.21 -8.17
N CYS A 109 19.58 -2.40 -7.94
CA CYS A 109 18.82 -2.34 -6.71
C CYS A 109 17.81 -3.50 -6.54
N GLN A 110 17.71 -4.42 -7.49
CA GLN A 110 16.78 -5.56 -7.39
C GLN A 110 17.42 -6.75 -6.68
N VAL A 111 16.63 -7.47 -5.87
CA VAL A 111 17.10 -8.64 -5.12
C VAL A 111 17.63 -9.77 -6.02
N PHE A 112 17.07 -9.90 -7.23
CA PHE A 112 17.46 -10.94 -8.17
C PHE A 112 18.80 -10.62 -8.88
N THR A 113 19.26 -9.37 -8.77
CA THR A 113 20.59 -8.95 -9.23
C THR A 113 21.59 -8.98 -8.07
N ASN A 114 21.18 -8.50 -6.89
CA ASN A 114 22.03 -8.46 -5.71
C ASN A 114 21.21 -8.71 -4.44
N LYS A 115 21.53 -9.80 -3.72
CA LYS A 115 20.85 -10.21 -2.48
C LYS A 115 20.96 -9.19 -1.36
N ASN A 116 21.96 -8.29 -1.38
CA ASN A 116 22.09 -7.21 -0.41
C ASN A 116 20.90 -6.24 -0.43
N TYR A 117 20.06 -6.27 -1.48
CA TYR A 117 18.82 -5.49 -1.56
C TYR A 117 17.58 -6.24 -1.07
N GLN A 118 17.73 -7.37 -0.37
CA GLN A 118 16.61 -8.07 0.26
C GLN A 118 15.82 -7.14 1.22
N TRP A 119 16.51 -6.23 1.91
CA TRP A 119 15.89 -5.25 2.79
C TRP A 119 14.86 -4.36 2.06
N LEU A 120 15.00 -4.09 0.76
CA LEU A 120 14.02 -3.31 -0.01
C LEU A 120 12.69 -4.05 -0.14
N LEU A 121 12.73 -5.37 -0.29
CA LEU A 121 11.52 -6.20 -0.28
C LEU A 121 10.88 -6.25 1.09
N ASP A 122 11.69 -6.33 2.14
CA ASP A 122 11.20 -6.32 3.51
C ASP A 122 10.60 -4.97 3.89
N LEU A 123 11.25 -3.86 3.51
CA LEU A 123 10.72 -2.52 3.61
C LEU A 123 9.35 -2.41 2.93
N SER A 124 9.24 -2.84 1.66
CA SER A 124 7.99 -2.80 0.91
C SER A 124 6.91 -3.68 1.53
N ARG A 125 7.28 -4.82 2.11
CA ARG A 125 6.35 -5.73 2.79
C ARG A 125 5.83 -5.11 4.09
N ILE A 126 6.72 -4.57 4.92
CA ILE A 126 6.36 -4.00 6.23
C ILE A 126 5.55 -2.71 6.06
N ALA A 127 5.99 -1.80 5.18
CA ALA A 127 5.24 -0.57 4.86
C ALA A 127 3.86 -0.87 4.23
N GLY A 128 3.70 -2.04 3.60
CA GLY A 128 2.42 -2.48 3.05
C GLY A 128 1.44 -3.02 4.11
N LYS A 129 1.94 -3.58 5.22
CA LYS A 129 1.09 -4.16 6.27
C LYS A 129 0.20 -3.12 6.95
N GLY A 130 0.74 -1.92 7.23
CA GLY A 130 -0.02 -0.82 7.85
C GLY A 130 -1.19 -0.32 7.00
N LYS A 131 -1.13 -0.46 5.67
CA LYS A 131 -2.19 -0.02 4.74
C LYS A 131 -3.42 -0.94 4.71
N HIS A 132 -3.25 -2.21 5.06
CA HIS A 132 -4.30 -3.22 4.98
C HIS A 132 -4.77 -3.72 6.35
N GLU A 133 -4.09 -3.35 7.44
CA GLU A 133 -4.42 -3.86 8.77
C GLU A 133 -5.55 -3.12 9.52
N ARG A 134 -6.08 -1.97 9.04
CA ARG A 134 -7.21 -1.30 9.73
C ARG A 134 -8.22 -0.61 8.81
N PHE A 135 -9.03 -1.44 8.15
CA PHE A 135 -10.48 -1.20 7.96
C PHE A 135 -11.25 -2.52 8.19
N SER A 136 -10.80 -3.34 9.13
CA SER A 136 -11.58 -4.48 9.61
C SER A 136 -12.83 -3.95 10.30
N GLY A 137 -13.92 -3.93 9.55
CA GLY A 137 -15.25 -3.58 10.05
C GLY A 137 -15.85 -2.28 9.54
N GLN A 138 -15.53 -1.81 8.32
CA GLN A 138 -16.47 -0.88 7.69
C GLN A 138 -17.70 -1.69 7.25
N ILE A 139 -18.68 -1.81 8.15
CA ILE A 139 -20.00 -2.34 7.82
C ILE A 139 -20.63 -1.31 6.88
N ARG A 140 -20.73 -1.66 5.60
CA ARG A 140 -21.57 -0.91 4.67
C ARG A 140 -22.99 -0.84 5.27
N LYS A 141 -23.43 0.37 5.61
CA LYS A 141 -24.83 0.65 5.95
C LYS A 141 -25.48 1.11 4.66
N ASP A 142 -26.34 0.27 4.10
CA ASP A 142 -27.18 0.65 2.97
C ASP A 142 -28.45 1.32 3.54
N PHE A 143 -28.83 2.46 2.97
CA PHE A 143 -30.01 3.21 3.38
C PHE A 143 -30.98 3.29 2.21
N ASN A 144 -32.28 3.11 2.46
CA ASN A 144 -33.31 3.58 1.54
C ASN A 144 -33.55 5.07 1.79
N ILE A 145 -33.38 5.88 0.76
CA ILE A 145 -33.69 7.32 0.83
C ILE A 145 -35.07 7.51 0.24
N HIS A 146 -36.02 7.89 1.08
CA HIS A 146 -37.36 8.26 0.64
C HIS A 146 -37.40 9.77 0.41
N LEU A 147 -37.77 10.16 -0.80
CA LEU A 147 -37.93 11.56 -1.20
C LEU A 147 -39.38 11.77 -1.59
N ILE A 148 -40.05 12.69 -0.91
CA ILE A 148 -41.39 13.16 -1.30
C ILE A 148 -41.27 14.64 -1.62
N GLU A 149 -41.67 15.00 -2.83
CA GLU A 149 -41.75 16.38 -3.28
C GLU A 149 -43.23 16.76 -3.48
N SER A 150 -43.64 17.85 -2.86
CA SER A 150 -44.94 18.49 -3.13
C SER A 150 -44.75 19.99 -3.33
N PHE A 151 -45.78 20.66 -3.86
CA PHE A 151 -45.82 22.04 -4.38
C PHE A 151 -45.42 23.18 -3.41
N GLY A 152 -44.81 22.86 -2.27
CA GLY A 152 -44.27 23.84 -1.33
C GLY A 152 -43.17 23.32 -0.40
N GLY A 153 -42.64 22.12 -0.61
CA GLY A 153 -41.56 21.60 0.25
C GLY A 153 -41.04 20.23 -0.15
N LYS A 154 -39.75 20.00 0.14
CA LYS A 154 -39.07 18.71 -0.02
C LYS A 154 -38.77 18.15 1.35
N MET A 155 -39.21 16.92 1.60
CA MET A 155 -38.86 16.20 2.81
C MET A 155 -38.22 14.88 2.42
N SER A 156 -37.07 14.61 3.04
CA SER A 156 -36.32 13.37 2.84
C SER A 156 -35.86 12.82 4.16
N TRP A 157 -35.93 11.50 4.30
CA TRP A 157 -35.25 10.78 5.39
C TRP A 157 -34.70 9.46 4.87
N ALA A 158 -33.70 8.97 5.59
CA ALA A 158 -33.00 7.74 5.27
C ALA A 158 -33.37 6.67 6.29
N GLU A 159 -33.82 5.52 5.82
CA GLU A 159 -34.10 4.34 6.64
C GLU A 159 -32.96 3.34 6.51
N ASP A 160 -32.34 2.94 7.63
CA ASP A 160 -31.24 1.96 7.66
C ASP A 160 -31.82 0.57 7.36
N LEU A 161 -31.38 -0.07 6.28
CA LEU A 161 -31.97 -1.33 5.83
C LEU A 161 -31.65 -2.52 6.74
N GLY A 162 -30.76 -2.37 7.72
CA GLY A 162 -30.31 -3.50 8.53
C GLY A 162 -29.62 -4.58 7.68
N LYS A 163 -28.91 -5.51 8.31
CA LYS A 163 -28.16 -6.54 7.57
C LYS A 163 -29.09 -7.65 7.07
N THR A 164 -29.64 -7.56 5.87
CA THR A 164 -30.03 -8.77 5.12
C THR A 164 -28.79 -9.39 4.48
N ARG A 165 -27.98 -10.07 5.31
CA ARG A 165 -27.12 -11.14 4.80
C ARG A 165 -28.00 -12.36 4.55
N GLU A 166 -28.73 -12.38 3.45
CA GLU A 166 -28.97 -13.67 2.81
C GLU A 166 -27.61 -14.15 2.31
N LYS A 167 -26.97 -15.01 3.10
CA LYS A 167 -25.92 -15.88 2.56
C LYS A 167 -26.59 -16.63 1.43
N ASN A 168 -26.16 -16.38 0.20
CA ASN A 168 -26.41 -17.25 -0.93
C ASN A 168 -25.85 -18.65 -0.60
N ASP A 169 -26.67 -19.46 0.06
CA ASP A 169 -26.46 -20.88 0.37
C ASP A 169 -26.76 -21.77 -0.85
N VAL A 170 -26.53 -21.22 -2.05
CA VAL A 170 -26.72 -21.93 -3.34
C VAL A 170 -25.74 -23.11 -3.46
N LYS A 171 -24.65 -23.11 -2.68
CA LYS A 171 -23.70 -24.23 -2.64
C LYS A 171 -24.13 -25.42 -1.78
N ASN A 172 -25.07 -25.26 -0.84
CA ASN A 172 -25.48 -26.37 0.02
C ASN A 172 -26.61 -27.21 -0.57
N LYS A 173 -27.57 -26.61 -1.29
CA LYS A 173 -28.68 -27.37 -1.91
C LYS A 173 -28.23 -28.38 -2.97
N PHE A 174 -27.24 -28.04 -3.79
CA PHE A 174 -26.74 -28.94 -4.84
C PHE A 174 -25.99 -30.15 -4.25
N VAL A 175 -25.26 -29.94 -3.15
CA VAL A 175 -24.53 -31.01 -2.47
C VAL A 175 -25.50 -31.93 -1.71
N GLU A 176 -26.54 -31.38 -1.07
CA GLU A 176 -27.60 -32.16 -0.43
C GLU A 176 -28.42 -32.98 -1.44
N GLU A 177 -28.78 -32.40 -2.59
CA GLU A 177 -29.49 -33.13 -3.66
C GLU A 177 -28.65 -34.27 -4.27
N MET A 178 -27.32 -34.08 -4.40
CA MET A 178 -26.42 -35.15 -4.85
C MET A 178 -26.25 -36.27 -3.82
N ILE A 179 -26.20 -35.94 -2.53
CA ILE A 179 -26.13 -36.94 -1.44
C ILE A 179 -27.43 -37.76 -1.36
N GLN A 180 -28.59 -37.15 -1.62
CA GLN A 180 -29.87 -37.84 -1.61
C GLN A 180 -30.04 -38.79 -2.81
N ARG A 181 -29.51 -38.44 -3.99
CA ARG A 181 -29.53 -39.30 -5.19
C ARG A 181 -28.57 -40.48 -5.11
N ALA A 182 -27.52 -40.40 -4.29
CA ALA A 182 -26.54 -41.47 -4.12
C ALA A 182 -26.94 -42.54 -3.08
N LYS A 183 -28.12 -42.41 -2.46
CA LYS A 183 -28.66 -43.34 -1.45
C LYS A 183 -29.89 -44.14 -1.92
N LEU A 184 -30.17 -44.14 -3.22
CA LEU A 184 -31.09 -45.07 -3.90
C LEU A 184 -30.28 -46.00 -4.81
#